data_AF-A0A7C5K0G8-F1
#
_entry.id   AF-A0A7C5K0G8-F1
#
_cell.length_a   1.000
_cell.length_b   1.000
_cell.length_c   1.000
_cell.angle_alpha   90.00
_cell.angle_beta   90.00
_cell.angle_gamma   90.00
#
_symmetry.space_group_name_H-M   'P 1'
#
loop_
_entity.id
_entity.type
_entity.pdbx_description
1 polymer ?
#
loop_
_entity_poly.entity_id
_entity_poly.type
_entity_poly.pdbx_seq_one_letter_code
_entity_poly.pdbx_strand_id
1 'polypeptide(L)'
;MGVQITSLLKSKEIDIGSLSGRVLAVDSYNMLYQFLSTIRQRDGSLLRDSKGNITSHLSGLFNRTINLMKLNLNLIYVFDGAAPRLKQIERERREAIKEEAHKKYKEAVQREDIEEMRKFASRTSRLSEEMINESKEVLDALGVPV
;
A
#
# COMPACT_ATOMS: atom_id res chain seq x y z
N MET A 1 -6.35 -3.94 -4.48
CA MET A 1 -6.48 -3.86 -5.96
C MET A 1 -6.33 -5.26 -6.53
N GLY A 2 -7.10 -5.64 -7.55
CA GLY A 2 -6.99 -6.98 -8.15
C GLY A 2 -8.18 -7.32 -9.04
N VAL A 3 -8.16 -8.52 -9.61
CA VAL A 3 -9.26 -9.10 -10.37
C VAL A 3 -10.14 -9.91 -9.41
N GLN A 4 -11.46 -9.71 -9.43
CA GLN A 4 -12.40 -10.37 -8.51
C GLN A 4 -12.71 -11.82 -8.95
N ILE A 5 -11.71 -12.69 -8.93
CA ILE A 5 -11.84 -14.11 -9.29
C ILE A 5 -11.61 -15.05 -8.11
N THR A 6 -11.46 -14.52 -6.89
CA THR A 6 -11.13 -15.31 -5.70
C THR A 6 -12.10 -16.46 -5.46
N SER A 7 -13.41 -16.28 -5.73
CA SER A 7 -14.43 -17.32 -5.58
C SER A 7 -14.26 -18.50 -6.55
N LEU A 8 -13.48 -18.33 -7.63
CA LEU A 8 -13.21 -19.36 -8.62
C LEU A 8 -11.91 -20.12 -8.32
N LEU A 9 -11.11 -19.65 -7.37
CA LEU A 9 -9.80 -20.22 -7.06
C LEU A 9 -9.90 -21.18 -5.88
N LYS A 10 -9.22 -22.33 -5.97
CA LYS A 10 -8.95 -23.19 -4.81
C LYS A 10 -7.66 -22.69 -4.15
N SER A 11 -7.76 -22.28 -2.89
CA SER A 11 -6.60 -21.87 -2.09
C SER A 11 -6.32 -22.89 -0.99
N LYS A 12 -5.07 -22.95 -0.54
CA LYS A 12 -4.65 -23.72 0.62
C LYS A 12 -4.08 -22.76 1.65
N GLU A 13 -4.63 -22.80 2.85
CA GLU A 13 -4.07 -22.05 3.98
C GLU A 13 -2.71 -22.65 4.35
N ILE A 14 -1.74 -21.77 4.58
CA ILE A 14 -0.38 -22.14 5.00
C ILE A 14 0.03 -21.25 6.16
N ASP A 15 0.83 -21.81 7.06
CA ASP A 15 1.55 -21.01 8.04
C ASP A 15 2.71 -20.28 7.36
N ILE A 16 2.92 -19.01 7.70
CA ILE A 16 3.97 -18.20 7.10
C ILE A 16 5.37 -18.74 7.44
N GLY A 17 5.54 -19.34 8.62
CA GLY A 17 6.80 -19.96 9.05
C GLY A 17 7.18 -21.17 8.20
N SER A 18 6.21 -21.84 7.57
CA SER A 18 6.46 -22.93 6.61
C SER A 18 7.22 -22.48 5.36
N LEU A 19 7.32 -21.17 5.12
CA LEU A 19 8.08 -20.58 4.02
C LEU A 19 9.53 -20.23 4.40
N SER A 20 9.97 -20.51 5.63
CA SER A 20 11.35 -20.24 6.07
C SER A 20 12.40 -20.75 5.07
N GLY A 21 13.40 -19.92 4.78
CA GLY A 21 14.46 -20.17 3.81
C GLY A 21 14.06 -19.95 2.35
N ARG A 22 12.77 -19.69 2.04
CA ARG A 22 12.32 -19.40 0.68
C ARG A 22 12.61 -17.96 0.29
N VAL A 23 12.76 -17.76 -1.03
CA VAL A 23 12.82 -16.45 -1.66
C VAL A 23 11.41 -16.05 -2.10
N LEU A 24 10.96 -14.86 -1.71
CA LEU A 24 9.67 -14.30 -2.07
C LEU A 24 9.85 -13.00 -2.85
N ALA A 25 9.27 -12.96 -4.05
CA ALA A 25 9.13 -11.73 -4.82
C ALA A 25 7.85 -11.00 -4.37
N VAL A 26 7.98 -9.74 -3.96
CA VAL A 26 6.89 -8.94 -3.42
C VAL A 26 6.57 -7.80 -4.39
N ASP A 27 5.30 -7.70 -4.81
CA ASP A 27 4.81 -6.54 -5.56
C ASP A 27 4.80 -5.31 -4.64
N SER A 28 5.75 -4.41 -4.90
CA SER A 28 5.97 -3.23 -4.06
C SER A 28 4.80 -2.26 -4.14
N TYR A 29 4.22 -2.05 -5.32
CA TYR A 29 3.11 -1.10 -5.48
C TYR A 29 1.90 -1.58 -4.69
N ASN A 30 1.53 -2.85 -4.85
CA ASN A 30 0.40 -3.42 -4.12
C ASN A 30 0.56 -3.27 -2.61
N MET A 31 1.76 -3.58 -2.10
CA MET A 31 2.07 -3.50 -0.69
C MET A 31 2.09 -2.05 -0.16
N LEU A 32 2.68 -1.10 -0.90
CA LEU A 32 2.67 0.32 -0.50
C LEU A 32 1.24 0.87 -0.46
N TYR A 33 0.38 0.51 -1.43
CA TYR A 33 -1.03 0.86 -1.38
C TYR A 33 -1.76 0.21 -0.18
N GLN A 34 -1.40 -1.02 0.19
CA GLN A 34 -1.92 -1.66 1.40
C GLN A 34 -1.55 -0.84 2.64
N PHE A 35 -0.30 -0.39 2.77
CA PHE A 35 0.12 0.44 3.90
C PHE A 35 -0.60 1.78 3.93
N LEU A 36 -0.75 2.46 2.80
CA LEU A 36 -1.49 3.73 2.75
C LEU A 36 -2.97 3.57 3.07
N SER A 37 -3.57 2.42 2.77
CA SER A 37 -4.98 2.17 3.10
C SER A 37 -5.20 1.72 4.56
N THR A 38 -4.23 1.02 5.16
CA THR A 38 -4.38 0.40 6.48
C THR A 38 -3.68 1.15 7.61
N ILE A 39 -2.51 1.74 7.36
CA ILE A 39 -1.69 2.43 8.36
C ILE A 39 -2.11 3.90 8.39
N ARG A 40 -3.08 4.19 9.24
CA ARG A 40 -3.72 5.50 9.40
C ARG A 40 -3.89 5.83 10.88
N GLN A 41 -4.02 7.11 11.16
CA GLN A 41 -4.41 7.60 12.48
C GLN A 41 -5.88 7.25 12.78
N ARG A 42 -6.31 7.46 14.03
CA ARG A 42 -7.67 7.12 14.49
C ARG A 42 -8.77 7.86 13.73
N ASP A 43 -8.48 9.06 13.25
CA ASP A 43 -9.35 9.91 12.42
C ASP A 43 -9.34 9.50 10.92
N GLY A 44 -8.57 8.47 10.57
CA GLY A 44 -8.41 8.00 9.20
C GLY A 44 -7.38 8.79 8.38
N SER A 45 -6.73 9.81 8.94
CA SER A 45 -5.65 10.52 8.26
C SER A 45 -4.40 9.63 8.09
N LEU A 46 -3.57 9.93 7.09
CA LEU A 46 -2.30 9.22 6.92
C LEU A 46 -1.31 9.60 8.03
N LEU A 47 -0.38 8.69 8.35
CA LEU A 47 0.75 9.05 9.22
C LEU A 47 1.60 10.11 8.51
N ARG A 48 2.07 11.07 9.30
CA ARG A 48 2.89 12.17 8.82
C ARG A 48 4.06 12.45 9.76
N ASP A 49 5.15 12.97 9.21
CA ASP A 49 6.25 13.54 10.01
C ASP A 49 5.91 14.96 10.52
N SER A 50 6.85 15.59 11.22
CA SER A 50 6.70 16.96 11.74
C SER A 50 6.60 18.03 10.66
N LYS A 51 7.00 17.73 9.42
CA LYS A 51 6.89 18.62 8.25
C LYS A 51 5.61 18.37 7.45
N GLY A 52 4.82 17.38 7.84
CA GLY A 52 3.58 17.01 7.16
C GLY A 52 3.74 16.03 6.01
N ASN A 53 4.94 15.49 5.76
CA ASN A 53 5.18 14.48 4.73
C ASN A 53 4.52 13.17 5.14
N ILE A 54 3.92 12.44 4.19
CA ILE A 54 3.30 11.14 4.46
C ILE A 54 4.40 10.14 4.80
N THR A 55 4.21 9.32 5.84
CA THR A 55 5.20 8.29 6.27
C THR A 55 4.59 6.90 6.44
N SER A 56 3.28 6.75 6.20
CA SER A 56 2.57 5.46 6.30
C SER A 56 3.22 4.35 5.46
N HIS A 57 3.71 4.68 4.26
CA HIS A 57 4.39 3.74 3.38
C HIS A 57 5.71 3.26 3.97
N LEU A 58 6.55 4.16 4.48
CA LEU A 58 7.85 3.83 5.07
C LEU A 58 7.70 3.02 6.36
N SER A 59 6.80 3.44 7.24
CA SER A 59 6.53 2.71 8.50
C SER A 59 6.05 1.29 8.23
N GLY A 60 5.12 1.13 7.29
CA GLY A 60 4.64 -0.19 6.87
C GLY A 60 5.74 -1.05 6.26
N LEU A 61 6.52 -0.47 5.34
CA LEU A 61 7.59 -1.16 4.61
C LEU A 61 8.67 -1.65 5.56
N PHE A 62 9.16 -0.79 6.44
CA PHE A 62 10.19 -1.11 7.43
C PHE A 62 9.73 -2.25 8.35
N ASN A 63 8.56 -2.09 9.00
CA ASN A 63 8.06 -3.08 9.96
C ASN A 63 7.72 -4.42 9.29
N ARG A 64 7.08 -4.40 8.12
CA ARG A 64 6.70 -5.63 7.40
C ARG A 64 7.94 -6.40 6.98
N THR A 65 8.92 -5.71 6.39
CA THR A 65 10.16 -6.31 5.90
C THR A 65 10.93 -6.96 7.03
N ILE A 66 11.15 -6.26 8.15
CA ILE A 66 11.84 -6.82 9.32
C ILE A 66 11.11 -8.03 9.89
N ASN A 67 9.78 -7.98 10.00
CA ASN A 67 9.02 -9.11 10.55
C ASN A 67 9.08 -10.35 9.66
N LEU A 68 9.09 -10.19 8.34
CA LEU A 68 9.27 -11.30 7.41
C LEU A 68 10.71 -11.83 7.44
N MET A 69 11.71 -10.96 7.52
CA MET A 69 13.12 -11.37 7.68
C MET A 69 13.37 -12.13 8.98
N LYS A 70 12.70 -11.77 10.09
CA LYS A 70 12.74 -12.52 11.36
C LYS A 70 12.22 -13.96 11.24
N LEU A 71 11.36 -14.22 10.26
CA LEU A 71 10.87 -15.56 9.92
C LEU A 71 11.81 -16.30 8.94
N ASN A 72 13.03 -15.78 8.74
CA ASN A 72 14.04 -16.32 7.84
C ASN A 72 13.55 -16.37 6.38
N LEU A 73 12.76 -15.38 5.95
CA LEU A 73 12.33 -15.20 4.56
C LEU A 73 13.31 -14.30 3.82
N ASN A 74 13.72 -14.72 2.64
CA ASN A 74 14.53 -13.91 1.72
C ASN A 74 13.57 -13.11 0.82
N LEU A 75 13.66 -11.78 0.84
CA LEU A 75 12.72 -10.93 0.10
C LEU A 75 13.41 -10.27 -1.09
N ILE A 76 12.67 -10.16 -2.19
CA ILE A 76 13.00 -9.32 -3.34
C ILE A 76 11.77 -8.46 -3.61
N TYR A 77 11.94 -7.15 -3.61
CA TYR A 77 10.86 -6.22 -3.93
C TYR A 77 10.86 -5.92 -5.42
N VAL A 78 9.69 -5.93 -6.05
CA VAL A 78 9.54 -5.67 -7.48
C VAL A 78 8.78 -4.36 -7.64
N PHE A 79 9.41 -3.39 -8.29
CA PHE A 79 8.78 -2.12 -8.64
C PHE A 79 8.36 -2.13 -10.11
N ASP A 80 7.12 -1.73 -10.37
CA ASP A 80 6.63 -1.59 -11.74
C ASP A 80 7.46 -0.55 -12.51
N GLY A 81 7.79 -0.89 -13.76
CA GLY A 81 8.31 0.04 -14.75
C GLY A 81 7.21 0.88 -15.40
N ALA A 82 7.50 1.40 -16.60
CA ALA A 82 6.52 2.17 -17.36
C ALA A 82 5.27 1.33 -17.67
N ALA A 83 4.09 1.86 -17.32
CA ALA A 83 2.85 1.15 -17.57
C ALA A 83 2.52 1.10 -19.08
N PRO A 84 1.95 -0.01 -19.58
CA PRO A 84 1.51 -0.12 -20.96
C PRO A 84 0.45 0.92 -21.31
N ARG A 85 0.51 1.50 -22.52
CA ARG A 85 -0.47 2.49 -23.02
C ARG A 85 -1.92 2.01 -22.94
N LEU A 86 -2.15 0.71 -23.15
CA LEU A 86 -3.47 0.07 -23.07
C LEU A 86 -4.13 0.18 -21.68
N LYS A 87 -3.38 0.49 -20.62
CA LYS A 87 -3.92 0.68 -19.25
C LYS A 87 -4.38 2.12 -18.96
N GLN A 88 -4.32 3.04 -19.93
CA GLN A 88 -4.66 4.45 -19.71
C GLN A 88 -6.12 4.64 -19.26
N ILE A 89 -7.08 4.01 -19.93
CA ILE A 89 -8.51 4.11 -19.62
C ILE A 89 -8.80 3.67 -18.17
N GLU A 90 -8.18 2.58 -17.72
CA GLU A 90 -8.35 2.09 -16.34
C GLU A 90 -7.70 3.01 -15.31
N ARG A 91 -6.61 3.71 -15.67
CA ARG A 91 -6.00 4.73 -14.78
C ARG A 91 -6.93 5.93 -14.60
N GLU A 92 -7.51 6.43 -15.69
CA GLU A 92 -8.46 7.56 -15.65
C GLU A 92 -9.70 7.20 -14.82
N ARG A 93 -10.26 6.00 -15.02
CA ARG A 93 -11.36 5.49 -14.20
C ARG A 93 -11.00 5.45 -12.71
N ARG A 94 -9.80 5.00 -12.35
CA ARG A 94 -9.34 4.96 -10.95
C ARG A 94 -9.14 6.34 -10.35
N GLU A 95 -8.63 7.29 -11.11
CA GLU A 95 -8.50 8.67 -10.64
C GLU A 95 -9.87 9.30 -10.37
N ALA A 96 -10.87 9.09 -11.24
CA ALA A 96 -12.23 9.56 -11.01
C ALA A 96 -12.84 8.99 -9.71
N ILE A 97 -12.64 7.70 -9.44
CA ILE A 97 -13.12 7.05 -8.20
C ILE A 97 -12.44 7.66 -6.97
N LYS A 98 -11.13 7.96 -7.03
CA LYS A 98 -10.40 8.60 -5.93
C LYS A 98 -10.89 10.02 -5.68
N GLU A 99 -11.17 10.80 -6.73
CA GLU A 99 -11.69 12.16 -6.61
C GLU A 99 -13.08 12.17 -5.98
N GLU A 100 -13.96 11.26 -6.39
CA GLU A 100 -15.29 11.12 -5.78
C GLU A 100 -15.18 10.73 -4.30
N ALA A 101 -14.30 9.78 -3.96
CA ALA A 101 -14.04 9.42 -2.58
C ALA A 101 -13.47 10.59 -1.76
N HIS A 102 -12.64 11.44 -2.37
CA HIS A 102 -12.08 12.62 -1.71
C HIS A 102 -13.15 13.67 -1.41
N LYS A 103 -14.12 13.88 -2.31
CA LYS A 103 -15.28 14.74 -2.07
C LYS A 103 -16.12 14.23 -0.90
N LYS A 104 -16.46 12.95 -0.91
CA LYS A 104 -17.22 12.29 0.18
C LYS A 104 -16.49 12.33 1.51
N TYR A 105 -15.16 12.21 1.50
CA TYR A 105 -14.35 12.38 2.71
C TYR A 105 -14.46 13.80 3.29
N LYS A 106 -14.38 14.85 2.45
CA LYS A 106 -14.55 16.23 2.92
C LYS A 106 -15.94 16.49 3.51
N GLU A 107 -16.97 15.95 2.89
CA GLU A 107 -18.36 16.04 3.41
C GLU A 107 -18.51 15.30 4.75
N ALA A 108 -17.85 14.16 4.93
CA ALA A 108 -17.84 13.43 6.20
C ALA A 108 -17.08 14.20 7.30
N VAL A 109 -15.96 14.84 6.95
CA VAL A 109 -15.21 15.73 7.88
C VAL A 109 -16.08 16.90 8.33
N GLN A 110 -16.82 17.55 7.42
CA GLN A 110 -17.73 18.64 7.77
C GLN A 110 -18.88 18.22 8.69
N ARG A 111 -19.28 16.94 8.62
CA ARG A 111 -20.34 16.36 9.47
C ARG A 111 -19.80 15.69 10.74
N GLU A 112 -18.49 15.70 10.95
CA GLU A 112 -17.81 14.99 12.05
C GLU A 112 -18.16 13.48 12.13
N ASP A 113 -18.51 12.87 10.99
CA ASP A 113 -18.87 11.45 10.90
C ASP A 113 -17.61 10.60 10.78
N ILE A 114 -17.12 10.12 11.92
CA ILE A 114 -15.87 9.35 12.03
C ILE A 114 -15.94 8.03 11.23
N GLU A 115 -17.12 7.40 11.12
CA GLU A 115 -17.28 6.15 10.38
C GLU A 115 -17.10 6.38 8.87
N GLU A 116 -17.80 7.37 8.32
CA GLU A 116 -17.67 7.71 6.90
C GLU A 116 -16.30 8.30 6.56
N MET A 117 -15.72 9.10 7.47
CA MET A 117 -14.35 9.60 7.32
C MET A 117 -13.37 8.46 7.11
N ARG A 118 -13.38 7.43 7.97
CA ARG A 118 -12.49 6.26 7.82
C ARG A 118 -12.72 5.52 6.51
N LYS A 119 -13.99 5.29 6.16
CA LYS A 119 -14.39 4.56 4.95
C LYS A 119 -13.86 5.24 3.69
N PHE A 120 -14.09 6.54 3.55
CA PHE A 120 -13.67 7.28 2.36
C PHE A 120 -12.18 7.59 2.36
N ALA A 121 -11.57 7.86 3.51
CA ALA A 121 -10.14 8.14 3.62
C ALA A 121 -9.29 7.01 3.01
N SER A 122 -9.61 5.75 3.30
CA SER A 122 -8.89 4.57 2.77
C SER A 122 -8.85 4.51 1.23
N ARG A 123 -9.86 5.10 0.56
CA ARG A 123 -10.01 5.11 -0.91
C ARG A 123 -9.30 6.29 -1.59
N THR A 124 -8.80 7.26 -0.82
CA THR A 124 -8.12 8.45 -1.34
C THR A 124 -6.61 8.28 -1.49
N SER A 125 -6.05 7.14 -1.04
CA SER A 125 -4.60 6.89 -1.08
C SER A 125 -4.01 7.09 -2.47
N ARG A 126 -2.97 7.93 -2.56
CA ARG A 126 -2.14 8.13 -3.76
C ARG A 126 -0.71 7.76 -3.41
N LEU A 127 -0.05 7.10 -4.36
CA LEU A 127 1.38 6.81 -4.29
C LEU A 127 2.08 7.79 -5.23
N SER A 128 2.94 8.65 -4.69
CA SER A 128 3.76 9.58 -5.48
C SER A 128 5.09 8.92 -5.89
N GLU A 129 5.77 9.50 -6.87
CA GLU A 129 7.11 9.10 -7.29
C GLU A 129 8.13 9.26 -6.15
N GLU A 130 8.02 10.34 -5.38
CA GLU A 130 8.82 10.59 -4.17
C GLU A 130 8.69 9.43 -3.17
N MET A 131 7.46 9.01 -2.86
CA MET A 131 7.22 7.89 -1.94
C MET A 131 7.81 6.58 -2.46
N ILE A 132 7.83 6.36 -3.77
CA ILE A 132 8.46 5.19 -4.39
C ILE A 132 9.98 5.25 -4.22
N ASN A 133 10.59 6.41 -4.44
CA ASN A 133 12.03 6.59 -4.29
C ASN A 133 12.46 6.41 -2.83
N GLU A 134 11.78 7.05 -1.88
CA GLU A 134 12.02 6.85 -0.44
C GLU A 134 11.85 5.38 -0.02
N SER A 135 10.86 4.68 -0.60
CA SER A 135 10.67 3.24 -0.33
C SER A 135 11.85 2.41 -0.79
N LYS A 136 12.43 2.72 -1.96
CA LYS A 136 13.64 2.05 -2.46
C LYS A 136 14.84 2.33 -1.58
N GLU A 137 15.01 3.58 -1.14
CA GLU A 137 16.10 3.96 -0.22
C GLU A 137 16.03 3.20 1.10
N VAL A 138 14.83 3.03 1.68
CA VAL A 138 14.65 2.23 2.89
C VAL A 138 15.01 0.76 2.66
N LEU A 139 14.63 0.18 1.53
CA LEU A 139 14.94 -1.22 1.21
C LEU A 139 16.44 -1.42 0.98
N ASP A 140 17.08 -0.49 0.28
CA ASP A 140 18.54 -0.49 0.08
C ASP A 140 19.29 -0.37 1.42
N ALA A 141 18.86 0.52 2.31
CA ALA A 141 19.41 0.65 3.65
C ALA A 141 19.23 -0.61 4.52
N LEU A 142 18.18 -1.40 4.27
CA LEU A 142 17.96 -2.69 4.91
C LEU A 142 18.74 -3.85 4.25
N GLY A 143 19.45 -3.60 3.15
CA GLY A 143 20.16 -4.60 2.37
C GLY A 143 19.22 -5.54 1.60
N VAL A 144 18.02 -5.08 1.25
CA VAL A 144 17.00 -5.87 0.55
C VAL A 144 17.00 -5.50 -0.94
N PRO A 145 17.13 -6.47 -1.86
CA PRO A 145 17.13 -6.19 -3.30
C PRO A 145 15.76 -5.67 -3.80
N VAL A 146 15.84 -4.77 -4.78
CA VAL A 146 14.73 -4.05 -5.44
C VAL A 146 14.80 -4.13 -6.96
#